data_AF-A0A536BRL0-F1
#
_entry.id   AF-A0A536BRL0-F1
#
_cell.length_a   1.000
_cell.length_b   1.000
_cell.length_c   1.000
_cell.angle_alpha   90.00
_cell.angle_beta   90.00
_cell.angle_gamma   90.00
#
_symmetry.space_group_name_H-M   'P 1'
#
loop_
_entity.id
_entity.type
_entity.pdbx_description
1 polymer ?
#
loop_
_entity_poly.entity_id
_entity_poly.type
_entity_poly.pdbx_seq_one_letter_code
_entity_poly.pdbx_strand_id
1 'polypeptide(L)'
;MQTKGVICPSCGKENPDDARFCLNCGTALADGARAAPRIREERRIVTVLFADIVGFTSQAERMDPEEVRGLLQPYHERVRADLIRWGGTVEKFIGDAVMALFGAPVAHEDDAERAVRAALTIRDGLTAEGRLNVRIGVTTGEALVALDARPEAGEGMAAGDVVNTAARLQAAAPVDGILVDEATYRATSRRIEYREHEPVAVKGKAEPVPVREAVAARSQFGVDVRQLGQAPLVGRLREIDLLAGALERVKSEREPQLVTLVGVPGIGKSRLVWELFQQTDAASDLVAWRQGRSLPYGDAISFWALGEIVKAEGGILETDTTADAEAKLGRALSALSLERADAEWIGRHLRPLVGLEAPTELHGDRRGEAFAAWRRFLEALADQRPLVLVFEDLQWADDGLLDFLEYLLDWSRGHPLFVLALARPEFADKRPSWGAAKRSFSSHYLEPLSSQAMGELLDGLVPGLPDDLRDRILDRAEGVPLYAVETVRMLLDRGLLTRAGNVYRATGAIESLEVPETLHALVASRLDSLQPEERRLVECGAVLGKTFTKPGLAAVSGVS
;
A
#
# COMPACT_ATOMS: atom_id res chain seq x y z
N MET A 1 29.52 -58.91 -1.54
CA MET A 1 29.11 -57.71 -0.77
C MET A 1 27.59 -57.69 -0.83
N GLN A 2 26.90 -58.09 0.24
CA GLN A 2 25.43 -58.11 0.27
C GLN A 2 24.93 -56.66 0.42
N THR A 3 24.26 -56.14 -0.60
CA THR A 3 23.49 -54.88 -0.56
C THR A 3 22.32 -55.06 0.41
N LYS A 4 22.18 -54.14 1.36
CA LYS A 4 21.16 -54.19 2.42
C LYS A 4 19.88 -53.53 1.89
N GLY A 5 18.90 -54.34 1.50
CA GLY A 5 17.57 -53.90 1.07
C GLY A 5 16.86 -52.99 2.07
N VAL A 6 16.04 -52.08 1.57
CA VAL A 6 15.17 -51.21 2.39
C VAL A 6 13.88 -51.96 2.70
N ILE A 7 13.60 -52.16 3.98
CA ILE A 7 12.37 -52.83 4.44
C ILE A 7 11.25 -51.82 4.54
N CYS A 8 10.11 -52.12 3.90
CA CYS A 8 8.93 -51.27 3.94
C CYS A 8 8.35 -51.18 5.35
N PRO A 9 8.18 -49.97 5.92
CA PRO A 9 7.65 -49.80 7.27
C PRO A 9 6.16 -50.16 7.37
N SER A 10 5.43 -50.13 6.25
CA SER A 10 3.99 -50.43 6.23
C SER A 10 3.70 -51.93 6.07
N CYS A 11 4.39 -52.61 5.14
CA CYS A 11 4.06 -54.00 4.79
C CYS A 11 5.21 -54.99 4.99
N GLY A 12 6.36 -54.56 5.52
CA GLY A 12 7.50 -55.42 5.81
C GLY A 12 8.22 -56.01 4.58
N LYS A 13 7.85 -55.60 3.36
CA LYS A 13 8.49 -56.08 2.13
C LYS A 13 9.91 -55.52 2.03
N GLU A 14 10.88 -56.38 1.73
CA GLU A 14 12.24 -55.97 1.38
C GLU A 14 12.26 -55.46 -0.07
N ASN A 15 12.76 -54.25 -0.26
CA ASN A 15 12.85 -53.57 -1.56
C ASN A 15 14.32 -53.27 -1.89
N PRO A 16 14.65 -53.12 -3.18
CA PRO A 16 15.97 -52.64 -3.60
C PRO A 16 16.36 -51.31 -2.93
N ASP A 17 17.65 -51.10 -2.70
CA ASP A 17 18.20 -49.92 -2.00
C ASP A 17 17.86 -48.59 -2.70
N ASP A 18 17.53 -48.61 -4.00
CA ASP A 18 17.12 -47.46 -4.82
C ASP A 18 15.60 -47.31 -5.00
N ALA A 19 14.80 -48.18 -4.39
CA ALA A 19 13.34 -48.16 -4.53
C ALA A 19 12.71 -46.99 -3.76
N ARG A 20 12.12 -46.03 -4.49
CA ARG A 20 11.39 -44.87 -3.91
C ARG A 20 10.03 -45.25 -3.31
N PHE A 21 9.43 -46.31 -3.83
CA PHE A 21 8.13 -46.83 -3.40
C PHE A 21 8.24 -48.33 -3.21
N CYS A 22 7.49 -48.85 -2.25
CA CYS A 22 7.39 -50.28 -2.00
C CYS A 22 6.74 -50.99 -3.19
N LEU A 23 7.45 -51.93 -3.79
CA LEU A 23 7.00 -52.73 -4.94
C LEU A 23 5.70 -53.51 -4.66
N ASN A 24 5.40 -53.79 -3.39
CA ASN A 24 4.20 -54.51 -2.99
C ASN A 24 2.98 -53.62 -2.69
N CYS A 25 3.13 -52.55 -1.91
CA CYS A 25 1.99 -51.77 -1.40
C CYS A 25 2.00 -50.29 -1.81
N GLY A 26 3.01 -49.83 -2.56
CA GLY A 26 3.12 -48.43 -2.99
C GLY A 26 3.54 -47.44 -1.89
N THR A 27 3.76 -47.89 -0.65
CA THR A 27 4.23 -47.02 0.45
C THR A 27 5.59 -46.41 0.10
N ALA A 28 5.72 -45.10 0.26
CA ALA A 28 7.00 -44.40 0.05
C ALA A 28 8.06 -44.88 1.07
N LEU A 29 9.24 -45.24 0.57
CA LEU A 29 10.38 -45.73 1.36
C LEU A 29 11.41 -44.59 1.41
N ALA A 30 11.40 -43.77 2.46
CA ALA A 30 12.35 -42.65 2.60
C ALA A 30 13.79 -43.19 2.76
N ASP A 31 14.81 -42.74 2.01
CA ASP A 31 15.42 -41.40 2.04
C ASP A 31 15.96 -40.94 0.66
N GLY A 32 15.21 -41.19 -0.44
CA GLY A 32 15.61 -40.80 -1.81
C GLY A 32 15.22 -39.38 -2.25
N ALA A 33 14.59 -38.59 -1.37
CA ALA A 33 14.25 -37.19 -1.62
C ALA A 33 14.04 -36.46 -0.29
N ARG A 34 15.13 -36.10 0.40
CA ARG A 34 15.18 -34.70 0.82
C ARG A 34 15.08 -33.93 -0.50
N ALA A 35 13.87 -33.53 -0.87
CA ALA A 35 13.72 -32.48 -1.86
C ALA A 35 14.72 -31.42 -1.42
N ALA A 36 15.72 -31.11 -2.25
CA ALA A 36 16.48 -29.89 -2.07
C ALA A 36 15.44 -28.80 -1.72
N PRO A 37 15.68 -27.94 -0.71
CA PRO A 37 14.70 -26.92 -0.34
C PRO A 37 14.24 -26.29 -1.64
N ARG A 38 12.98 -26.57 -2.02
CA ARG A 38 12.47 -26.11 -3.30
C ARG A 38 12.38 -24.62 -3.07
N ILE A 39 13.28 -23.86 -3.70
CA ILE A 39 13.20 -22.42 -3.71
C ILE A 39 11.78 -22.12 -4.14
N ARG A 40 11.00 -21.49 -3.26
CA ARG A 40 9.62 -21.19 -3.56
C ARG A 40 9.62 -20.05 -4.58
N GLU A 41 9.52 -20.44 -5.84
CA GLU A 41 9.45 -19.51 -6.96
C GLU A 41 8.00 -19.22 -7.32
N GLU A 42 7.67 -17.95 -7.45
CA GLU A 42 6.32 -17.51 -7.79
C GLU A 42 6.37 -16.42 -8.87
N ARG A 43 5.43 -16.47 -9.81
CA ARG A 43 5.20 -15.37 -10.75
C ARG A 43 4.39 -14.29 -10.05
N ARG A 44 4.96 -13.09 -9.95
CA ARG A 44 4.37 -11.96 -9.25
C ARG A 44 4.50 -10.69 -10.06
N ILE A 45 3.53 -9.78 -9.90
CA ILE A 45 3.71 -8.40 -10.32
C ILE A 45 4.57 -7.74 -9.25
N VAL A 46 5.72 -7.22 -9.66
CA VAL A 46 6.65 -6.49 -8.79
C VAL A 46 6.94 -5.12 -9.39
N THR A 47 7.36 -4.17 -8.54
CA THR A 47 7.95 -2.92 -9.01
C THR A 47 9.44 -2.93 -8.76
N VAL A 48 10.22 -2.75 -9.81
CA VAL A 48 11.69 -2.76 -9.78
C VAL A 48 12.18 -1.33 -9.85
N LEU A 49 13.06 -0.95 -8.93
CA LEU A 49 13.75 0.33 -8.90
C LEU A 49 15.24 0.10 -9.15
N PHE A 50 15.80 0.84 -10.12
CA PHE A 50 17.24 0.99 -10.32
C PHE A 50 17.63 2.44 -10.11
N ALA A 51 18.66 2.68 -9.30
CA ALA A 51 19.27 4.00 -9.14
C ALA A 51 20.78 3.91 -9.33
N ASP A 52 21.38 4.92 -9.95
CA ASP A 52 22.80 4.94 -10.31
C ASP A 52 23.36 6.37 -10.26
N ILE A 53 24.64 6.51 -9.94
CA ILE A 53 25.29 7.82 -9.81
C ILE A 53 25.76 8.30 -11.19
N VAL A 54 25.40 9.52 -11.56
CA VAL A 54 25.78 10.08 -12.86
C VAL A 54 27.29 10.28 -12.96
N GLY A 55 27.90 9.60 -13.93
CA GLY A 55 29.31 9.79 -14.30
C GLY A 55 30.32 9.27 -13.28
N PHE A 56 29.87 8.52 -12.28
CA PHE A 56 30.75 8.03 -11.21
C PHE A 56 31.73 6.98 -11.70
N THR A 57 31.34 6.09 -12.62
CA THR A 57 32.28 5.11 -13.21
C THR A 57 33.53 5.77 -13.80
N SER A 58 33.39 6.88 -14.53
CA SER A 58 34.52 7.61 -15.11
C SER A 58 35.34 8.40 -14.10
N GLN A 59 34.74 8.80 -12.97
CA GLN A 59 35.46 9.44 -11.87
C GLN A 59 36.24 8.41 -11.04
N ALA A 60 35.63 7.26 -10.76
CA ALA A 60 36.22 6.17 -10.00
C ALA A 60 37.48 5.60 -10.66
N GLU A 61 37.55 5.57 -12.00
CA GLU A 61 38.77 5.19 -12.73
C GLU A 61 40.01 6.06 -12.42
N ARG A 62 39.80 7.28 -11.90
CA ARG A 62 40.85 8.26 -11.62
C ARG A 62 41.10 8.47 -10.12
N MET A 63 40.34 7.80 -9.26
CA MET A 63 40.40 7.92 -7.80
C MET A 63 41.12 6.71 -7.20
N ASP A 64 41.69 6.88 -6.02
CA ASP A 64 42.20 5.73 -5.27
C ASP A 64 41.02 4.83 -4.83
N PRO A 65 41.15 3.49 -4.88
CA PRO A 65 40.08 2.59 -4.45
C PRO A 65 39.57 2.84 -3.01
N GLU A 66 40.42 3.32 -2.10
CA GLU A 66 39.99 3.68 -0.74
C GLU A 66 39.10 4.93 -0.74
N GLU A 67 39.39 5.91 -1.59
CA GLU A 67 38.57 7.12 -1.77
C GLU A 67 37.22 6.79 -2.41
N VAL A 68 37.21 5.91 -3.43
CA VAL A 68 35.98 5.40 -4.07
C VAL A 68 35.10 4.73 -3.02
N ARG A 69 35.69 3.86 -2.18
CA ARG A 69 34.95 3.18 -1.12
C ARG A 69 34.43 4.16 -0.06
N GLY A 70 35.24 5.15 0.33
CA GLY A 70 34.85 6.19 1.28
C GLY A 70 33.69 7.06 0.80
N LEU A 71 33.49 7.19 -0.52
CA LEU A 71 32.36 7.89 -1.12
C LEU A 71 31.12 7.00 -1.29
N LEU A 72 31.29 5.75 -1.71
CA LEU A 72 30.18 4.82 -1.94
C LEU A 72 29.52 4.34 -0.65
N GLN A 73 30.28 4.12 0.43
CA GLN A 73 29.70 3.55 1.65
C GLN A 73 28.60 4.43 2.27
N PRO A 74 28.80 5.74 2.50
CA PRO A 74 27.74 6.62 3.00
C PRO A 74 26.53 6.70 2.06
N TYR A 75 26.78 6.68 0.74
CA TYR A 75 25.72 6.66 -0.27
C TYR A 75 24.90 5.37 -0.18
N HIS A 76 25.54 4.19 -0.09
CA HIS A 76 24.87 2.91 0.05
C HIS A 76 24.04 2.84 1.32
N GLU A 77 24.57 3.30 2.46
CA GLU A 77 23.88 3.34 3.74
C GLU A 77 22.62 4.21 3.66
N ARG A 78 22.73 5.40 3.08
CA ARG A 78 21.60 6.33 2.90
C ARG A 78 20.52 5.74 1.98
N VAL A 79 20.90 5.33 0.78
CA VAL A 79 19.94 4.81 -0.21
C VAL A 79 19.27 3.53 0.28
N ARG A 80 20.01 2.65 0.96
CA ARG A 80 19.43 1.48 1.63
C ARG A 80 18.40 1.89 2.68
N ALA A 81 18.72 2.86 3.53
CA ALA A 81 17.80 3.34 4.54
C ALA A 81 16.52 3.91 3.91
N ASP A 82 16.63 4.70 2.84
CA ASP A 82 15.47 5.25 2.13
C ASP A 82 14.63 4.14 1.47
N LEU A 83 15.25 3.16 0.81
CA LEU A 83 14.55 2.03 0.19
C LEU A 83 13.80 1.18 1.23
N ILE A 84 14.47 0.81 2.33
CA ILE A 84 13.88 0.04 3.43
C ILE A 84 12.79 0.85 4.12
N ARG A 85 12.99 2.16 4.30
CA ARG A 85 11.99 3.07 4.89
C ARG A 85 10.69 3.08 4.10
N TRP A 86 10.74 2.94 2.77
CA TRP A 86 9.55 2.81 1.93
C TRP A 86 9.08 1.35 1.76
N GLY A 87 9.70 0.42 2.48
CA GLY A 87 9.42 -1.02 2.50
C GLY A 87 9.81 -1.75 1.22
N GLY A 88 10.85 -1.28 0.54
CA GLY A 88 11.52 -1.98 -0.57
C GLY A 88 12.58 -2.95 -0.06
N THR A 89 12.72 -4.08 -0.76
CA THR A 89 13.78 -5.06 -0.52
C THR A 89 14.97 -4.72 -1.40
N VAL A 90 16.09 -4.33 -0.80
CA VAL A 90 17.34 -4.08 -1.54
C VAL A 90 17.90 -5.41 -1.99
N GLU A 91 17.97 -5.63 -3.31
CA GLU A 91 18.49 -6.89 -3.85
C GLU A 91 20.01 -6.89 -3.81
N LYS A 92 20.64 -5.88 -4.44
CA LYS A 92 22.09 -5.78 -4.52
C LYS A 92 22.57 -4.38 -4.89
N PHE A 93 23.82 -4.12 -4.54
CA PHE A 93 24.61 -3.02 -5.08
C PHE A 93 25.59 -3.55 -6.13
N ILE A 94 25.71 -2.84 -7.25
CA ILE A 94 26.60 -3.14 -8.36
C ILE A 94 27.45 -1.88 -8.59
N GLY A 95 28.50 -1.72 -7.78
CA GLY A 95 29.27 -0.48 -7.75
C GLY A 95 28.45 0.68 -7.18
N ASP A 96 28.20 1.69 -8.01
CA ASP A 96 27.35 2.86 -7.78
C ASP A 96 25.86 2.61 -8.01
N ALA A 97 25.52 1.57 -8.76
CA ALA A 97 24.14 1.20 -9.02
C ALA A 97 23.54 0.39 -7.87
N VAL A 98 22.26 0.60 -7.59
CA VAL A 98 21.44 -0.20 -6.67
C VAL A 98 20.22 -0.73 -7.37
N MET A 99 19.85 -1.97 -7.05
CA MET A 99 18.60 -2.60 -7.46
C MET A 99 17.75 -2.92 -6.24
N ALA A 100 16.49 -2.52 -6.27
CA ALA A 100 15.51 -2.85 -5.24
C ALA A 100 14.18 -3.31 -5.83
N LEU A 101 13.48 -4.12 -5.05
CA LEU A 101 12.19 -4.71 -5.39
C LEU A 101 11.12 -4.26 -4.40
N PHE A 102 9.96 -3.91 -4.93
CA PHE A 102 8.72 -3.70 -4.18
C PHE A 102 7.73 -4.76 -4.63
N GLY A 103 6.98 -5.32 -3.69
CA GLY A 103 6.07 -6.45 -3.91
C GLY A 103 6.69 -7.84 -3.74
N ALA A 104 7.95 -7.89 -3.29
CA ALA A 104 8.69 -9.10 -3.00
C ALA A 104 9.57 -8.89 -1.74
N PRO A 105 9.60 -9.84 -0.78
CA PRO A 105 8.84 -11.10 -0.77
C PRO A 105 7.36 -10.92 -0.41
N VAL A 106 6.98 -9.74 0.10
CA VAL A 106 5.61 -9.42 0.52
C VAL A 106 5.01 -8.36 -0.42
N ALA A 107 3.85 -8.68 -0.99
CA ALA A 107 3.09 -7.81 -1.88
C ALA A 107 2.22 -6.80 -1.13
N HIS A 108 2.19 -5.56 -1.63
CA HIS A 108 1.34 -4.48 -1.11
C HIS A 108 0.61 -3.79 -2.26
N GLU A 109 -0.60 -3.32 -2.00
CA GLU A 109 -1.43 -2.66 -3.03
C GLU A 109 -0.78 -1.39 -3.62
N ASP A 110 0.11 -0.75 -2.87
CA ASP A 110 0.79 0.49 -3.23
C ASP A 110 2.28 0.31 -3.56
N ASP A 111 2.74 -0.91 -3.87
CA ASP A 111 4.14 -1.21 -4.22
C ASP A 111 4.74 -0.23 -5.26
N ALA A 112 3.98 0.07 -6.31
CA ALA A 112 4.41 1.02 -7.34
C ALA A 112 4.52 2.46 -6.80
N GLU A 113 3.57 2.91 -5.97
CA GLU A 113 3.62 4.24 -5.34
C GLU A 113 4.81 4.35 -4.39
N ARG A 114 5.05 3.32 -3.58
CA ARG A 114 6.18 3.26 -2.63
C ARG A 114 7.51 3.31 -3.35
N ALA A 115 7.66 2.57 -4.44
CA ALA A 115 8.88 2.61 -5.27
C ALA A 115 9.15 4.01 -5.81
N VAL A 116 8.14 4.70 -6.35
CA VAL A 116 8.30 6.06 -6.89
C VAL A 116 8.57 7.08 -5.78
N ARG A 117 7.93 6.95 -4.60
CA ARG A 117 8.22 7.81 -3.44
C ARG A 117 9.63 7.59 -2.89
N ALA A 118 10.12 6.36 -2.89
CA ALA A 118 11.51 6.05 -2.54
C ALA A 118 12.48 6.71 -3.53
N ALA A 119 12.20 6.59 -4.83
CA ALA A 119 13.00 7.26 -5.87
C ALA A 119 13.06 8.78 -5.67
N LEU A 120 11.92 9.42 -5.40
CA LEU A 120 11.84 10.86 -5.10
C LEU A 120 12.67 11.22 -3.87
N THR A 121 12.54 10.45 -2.78
CA THR A 121 13.29 10.66 -1.53
C THR A 121 14.80 10.58 -1.75
N ILE A 122 15.25 9.56 -2.49
CA ILE A 122 16.66 9.37 -2.84
C ILE A 122 17.19 10.56 -3.65
N ARG A 123 16.47 10.94 -4.72
CA ARG A 123 16.85 12.07 -5.58
C ARG A 123 16.93 13.37 -4.78
N ASP A 124 15.88 13.72 -4.04
CA ASP A 124 15.80 14.99 -3.31
C ASP A 124 16.86 15.04 -2.21
N GLY A 125 17.09 13.91 -1.55
CA GLY A 125 18.11 13.77 -0.53
C GLY A 125 19.53 14.01 -1.01
N LEU A 126 19.89 13.43 -2.16
CA LEU A 126 21.21 13.59 -2.77
C LEU A 126 21.39 14.98 -3.39
N THR A 127 20.34 15.52 -3.99
CA THR A 127 20.33 16.87 -4.57
C THR A 127 20.55 17.93 -3.49
N ALA A 128 19.93 17.78 -2.33
CA ALA A 128 20.10 18.71 -1.20
C ALA A 128 21.53 18.71 -0.63
N GLU A 129 22.24 17.58 -0.68
CA GLU A 129 23.67 17.53 -0.31
C GLU A 129 24.58 18.20 -1.36
N GLY A 130 24.13 18.26 -2.61
CA GLY A 130 24.84 18.92 -3.72
C GLY A 130 26.14 18.22 -4.14
N ARG A 131 26.36 16.97 -3.72
CA ARG A 131 27.62 16.23 -3.98
C ARG A 131 27.52 15.20 -5.09
N LEU A 132 26.35 14.61 -5.29
CA LEU A 132 26.12 13.51 -6.22
C LEU A 132 24.83 13.77 -6.99
N ASN A 133 24.84 13.43 -8.28
CA ASN A 133 23.64 13.39 -9.09
C ASN A 133 23.25 11.94 -9.35
N VAL A 134 21.96 11.67 -9.45
CA VAL A 134 21.43 10.31 -9.61
C VAL A 134 20.54 10.20 -10.84
N ARG A 135 20.46 9.00 -11.40
CA ARG A 135 19.45 8.62 -12.41
C ARG A 135 18.66 7.46 -11.87
N ILE A 136 17.34 7.49 -12.00
CA ILE A 136 16.47 6.44 -11.46
C ILE A 136 15.49 5.95 -12.53
N GLY A 137 15.30 4.64 -12.59
CA GLY A 137 14.30 3.98 -13.42
C GLY A 137 13.39 3.09 -12.56
N VAL A 138 12.08 3.21 -12.75
CA VAL A 138 11.07 2.42 -12.02
C VAL A 138 10.12 1.75 -13.01
N THR A 139 9.90 0.45 -12.86
CA THR A 139 9.01 -0.32 -13.74
C THR A 139 8.18 -1.32 -12.97
N THR A 140 6.92 -1.50 -13.36
CA THR A 140 6.01 -2.47 -12.76
C THR A 140 5.65 -3.55 -13.77
N GLY A 141 5.79 -4.82 -13.39
CA GLY A 141 5.49 -5.92 -14.30
C GLY A 141 5.70 -7.31 -13.70
N GLU A 142 5.38 -8.35 -14.48
CA GLU A 142 5.54 -9.74 -14.06
C GLU A 142 7.02 -10.15 -13.99
N ALA A 143 7.41 -10.77 -12.88
CA ALA A 143 8.69 -11.41 -12.68
C ALA A 143 8.52 -12.76 -11.98
N LEU A 144 9.46 -13.66 -12.23
CA LEU A 144 9.64 -14.85 -11.40
C LEU A 144 10.44 -14.44 -10.17
N VAL A 145 9.87 -14.62 -8.98
CA VAL A 145 10.45 -14.23 -7.69
C VAL A 145 10.77 -15.47 -6.87
N ALA A 146 12.01 -15.59 -6.43
CA ALA A 146 12.44 -16.59 -5.44
C ALA A 146 12.20 -16.03 -4.03
N LEU A 147 11.14 -16.49 -3.36
CA LEU A 147 10.72 -15.94 -2.05
C LEU A 147 11.69 -16.23 -0.91
N ASP A 148 12.41 -17.36 -1.00
CA ASP A 148 13.38 -17.78 0.01
C ASP A 148 14.81 -17.30 -0.30
N ALA A 149 14.99 -16.51 -1.37
CA ALA A 149 16.29 -15.97 -1.72
C ALA A 149 16.82 -15.07 -0.60
N ARG A 150 18.14 -15.10 -0.41
CA ARG A 150 18.86 -14.21 0.50
C ARG A 150 19.65 -13.19 -0.31
N PRO A 151 19.11 -12.00 -0.59
CA PRO A 151 19.82 -10.97 -1.35
C PRO A 151 21.12 -10.52 -0.66
N GLU A 152 21.11 -10.48 0.67
CA GLU A 152 22.29 -10.25 1.53
C GLU A 152 23.43 -11.25 1.26
N ALA A 153 23.10 -12.48 0.82
CA ALA A 153 24.06 -13.53 0.46
C ALA A 153 24.38 -13.57 -1.04
N GLY A 154 23.87 -12.61 -1.82
CA GLY A 154 24.09 -12.49 -3.27
C GLY A 154 23.19 -13.38 -4.13
N GLU A 155 22.14 -13.98 -3.55
CA GLU A 155 21.16 -14.77 -4.31
C GLU A 155 20.22 -13.84 -5.09
N GLY A 156 20.09 -14.08 -6.40
CA GLY A 156 19.18 -13.31 -7.25
C GLY A 156 17.72 -13.58 -6.87
N MET A 157 16.99 -12.51 -6.55
CA MET A 157 15.62 -12.63 -6.04
C MET A 157 14.57 -12.59 -7.14
N ALA A 158 14.81 -11.84 -8.23
CA ALA A 158 13.87 -11.68 -9.32
C ALA A 158 14.49 -11.91 -10.70
N ALA A 159 13.73 -12.55 -11.58
CA ALA A 159 14.07 -12.72 -12.99
C ALA A 159 12.88 -12.35 -13.89
N GLY A 160 13.11 -11.50 -14.89
CA GLY A 160 12.07 -11.09 -15.83
C GLY A 160 12.47 -9.92 -16.72
N ASP A 161 11.65 -9.64 -17.75
CA ASP A 161 11.85 -8.49 -18.65
C ASP A 161 11.72 -7.15 -17.91
N VAL A 162 10.91 -7.10 -16.85
CA VAL A 162 10.73 -5.92 -16.00
C VAL A 162 12.06 -5.46 -15.39
N VAL A 163 12.91 -6.38 -14.92
CA VAL A 163 14.23 -6.07 -14.35
C VAL A 163 15.14 -5.41 -15.39
N ASN A 164 15.17 -5.97 -16.60
CA ASN A 164 15.98 -5.42 -17.70
C ASN A 164 15.44 -4.09 -18.21
N THR A 165 14.12 -3.91 -18.20
CA THR A 165 13.47 -2.65 -18.60
C THR A 165 13.80 -1.55 -17.60
N ALA A 166 13.74 -1.83 -16.28
CA ALA A 166 14.09 -0.89 -15.21
C ALA A 166 15.51 -0.33 -15.36
N ALA A 167 16.50 -1.22 -15.52
CA ALA A 167 17.90 -0.83 -15.69
C ALA A 167 18.10 0.08 -16.91
N ARG A 168 17.35 -0.15 -18.00
CA ARG A 168 17.47 0.64 -19.23
C ARG A 168 16.77 1.98 -19.13
N LEU A 169 15.64 2.05 -18.44
CA LEU A 169 14.98 3.31 -18.11
C LEU A 169 15.89 4.19 -17.24
N GLN A 170 16.53 3.59 -16.22
CA GLN A 170 17.52 4.29 -15.41
C GLN A 170 18.66 4.86 -16.27
N ALA A 171 19.26 4.05 -17.14
CA ALA A 171 20.36 4.49 -18.00
C ALA A 171 19.97 5.65 -18.93
N ALA A 172 18.72 5.65 -19.39
CA ALA A 172 18.15 6.69 -20.26
C ALA A 172 17.63 7.93 -19.52
N ALA A 173 17.52 7.88 -18.18
CA ALA A 173 16.99 8.98 -17.41
C ALA A 173 17.88 10.23 -17.51
N PRO A 174 17.29 11.44 -17.53
CA PRO A 174 18.06 12.67 -17.43
C PRO A 174 18.76 12.76 -16.06
N VAL A 175 19.75 13.64 -15.94
CA VAL A 175 20.43 13.90 -14.65
C VAL A 175 19.38 14.35 -13.62
N ASP A 176 19.37 13.70 -12.45
CA ASP A 176 18.36 13.84 -11.39
C ASP A 176 16.93 13.50 -11.85
N GLY A 177 16.81 12.77 -12.95
CA GLY A 177 15.55 12.31 -13.51
C GLY A 177 15.12 10.95 -12.98
N ILE A 178 13.80 10.79 -12.87
CA ILE A 178 13.16 9.52 -12.50
C ILE A 178 12.23 9.12 -13.64
N LEU A 179 12.60 8.13 -14.43
CA LEU A 179 11.75 7.61 -15.51
C LEU A 179 10.93 6.42 -15.02
N VAL A 180 9.64 6.44 -15.35
CA VAL A 180 8.72 5.33 -15.08
C VAL A 180 8.12 4.79 -16.37
N ASP A 181 7.84 3.49 -16.42
CA ASP A 181 7.07 2.92 -17.52
C ASP A 181 5.57 3.21 -17.40
N GLU A 182 4.83 2.87 -18.45
CA GLU A 182 3.38 3.09 -18.53
C GLU A 182 2.60 2.35 -17.42
N ALA A 183 3.05 1.15 -17.02
CA ALA A 183 2.40 0.37 -15.96
C ALA A 183 2.55 1.06 -14.59
N THR A 184 3.77 1.48 -14.24
CA THR A 184 4.03 2.26 -13.02
C THR A 184 3.29 3.60 -13.07
N TYR A 185 3.26 4.30 -14.21
CA TYR A 185 2.51 5.54 -14.38
C TYR A 185 1.02 5.34 -14.10
N ARG A 186 0.37 4.34 -14.71
CA ARG A 186 -1.06 4.06 -14.49
C ARG A 186 -1.37 3.78 -13.02
N ALA A 187 -0.54 2.98 -12.37
CA ALA A 187 -0.70 2.64 -10.95
C ALA A 187 -0.55 3.85 -10.01
N THR A 188 0.22 4.88 -10.40
CA THR A 188 0.63 5.98 -9.50
C THR A 188 0.18 7.38 -9.93
N SER A 189 -0.41 7.54 -11.11
CA SER A 189 -0.83 8.82 -11.74
C SER A 189 -1.70 9.73 -10.86
N ARG A 190 -2.39 9.18 -9.85
CA ARG A 190 -3.21 9.94 -8.90
C ARG A 190 -2.40 10.55 -7.75
N ARG A 191 -1.25 9.96 -7.44
CA ARG A 191 -0.46 10.23 -6.22
C ARG A 191 0.86 10.90 -6.53
N ILE A 192 1.32 10.80 -7.77
CA ILE A 192 2.57 11.36 -8.26
C ILE A 192 2.27 12.35 -9.38
N GLU A 193 2.98 13.48 -9.38
CA GLU A 193 3.01 14.42 -10.49
C GLU A 193 4.03 13.96 -11.54
N TYR A 194 3.61 13.97 -12.80
CA TYR A 194 4.39 13.48 -13.93
C TYR A 194 4.55 14.54 -15.00
N ARG A 195 5.72 14.54 -15.66
CA ARG A 195 5.99 15.30 -16.88
C ARG A 195 6.05 14.34 -18.08
N GLU A 196 5.66 14.84 -19.25
CA GLU A 196 5.84 14.10 -20.50
C GLU A 196 7.32 13.91 -20.82
N HIS A 197 7.68 12.77 -21.39
CA HIS A 197 9.03 12.45 -21.81
C HIS A 197 8.97 11.65 -23.11
N GLU A 198 9.97 11.82 -23.97
CA GLU A 198 10.07 11.07 -25.22
C GLU A 198 10.23 9.56 -24.94
N PRO A 199 9.58 8.68 -25.73
CA PRO A 199 9.74 7.23 -25.58
C PRO A 199 11.20 6.78 -25.64
N VAL A 200 11.58 5.84 -24.77
CA VAL A 200 12.96 5.36 -24.65
C VAL A 200 13.18 4.14 -25.54
N ALA A 201 14.17 4.20 -26.41
CA ALA A 201 14.57 3.05 -27.23
C ALA A 201 15.29 2.01 -26.36
N VAL A 202 14.66 0.84 -26.20
CA VAL A 202 15.13 -0.25 -25.34
C VAL A 202 15.67 -1.38 -26.21
N LYS A 203 16.97 -1.69 -26.10
CA LYS A 203 17.63 -2.69 -26.96
C LYS A 203 16.95 -4.07 -26.90
N GLY A 204 16.35 -4.53 -28.00
CA GLY A 204 15.65 -5.82 -28.05
C GLY A 204 14.13 -5.72 -27.86
N LYS A 205 13.57 -4.51 -27.69
CA LYS A 205 12.17 -4.23 -27.97
C LYS A 205 12.05 -3.61 -29.37
N ALA A 206 11.04 -4.04 -30.11
CA ALA A 206 10.81 -3.57 -31.48
C ALA A 206 10.31 -2.12 -31.51
N GLU A 207 9.53 -1.72 -30.49
CA GLU A 207 8.99 -0.38 -30.34
C GLU A 207 9.63 0.33 -29.13
N PRO A 208 9.86 1.65 -29.20
CA PRO A 208 10.27 2.45 -28.05
C PRO A 208 9.27 2.32 -26.89
N VAL A 209 9.78 2.24 -25.67
CA VAL A 209 8.95 2.12 -24.46
C VAL A 209 8.44 3.52 -24.11
N PRO A 210 7.11 3.75 -24.04
CA PRO A 210 6.55 4.99 -23.53
C PRO A 210 6.94 5.17 -22.06
N VAL A 211 7.41 6.36 -21.70
CA VAL A 211 7.85 6.67 -20.34
C VAL A 211 7.31 8.03 -19.89
N ARG A 212 7.26 8.22 -18.57
CA ARG A 212 6.95 9.50 -17.94
C ARG A 212 8.03 9.84 -16.92
N GLU A 213 8.29 11.13 -16.72
CA GLU A 213 9.23 11.58 -15.69
C GLU A 213 8.46 11.90 -14.40
N ALA A 214 8.79 11.23 -13.29
CA ALA A 214 8.21 11.51 -11.97
C ALA A 214 8.83 12.78 -11.38
N VAL A 215 8.01 13.79 -11.10
CA VAL A 215 8.47 15.12 -10.66
C VAL A 215 8.40 15.24 -9.13
N ALA A 216 7.22 15.01 -8.56
CA ALA A 216 6.97 15.20 -7.14
C ALA A 216 5.85 14.27 -6.65
N ALA A 217 5.88 13.95 -5.35
CA ALA A 217 4.73 13.34 -4.70
C ALA A 217 3.66 14.40 -4.47
N ARG A 218 2.40 14.07 -4.75
CA ARG A 218 1.29 14.99 -4.43
C ARG A 218 1.03 14.95 -2.92
N SER A 219 0.99 16.14 -2.31
CA SER A 219 0.53 16.31 -0.93
C SER A 219 -0.98 16.11 -0.88
N GLN A 220 -1.46 15.20 -0.03
CA GLN A 220 -2.88 15.01 0.18
C GLN A 220 -3.39 16.14 1.09
N PHE A 221 -3.71 17.29 0.51
CA PHE A 221 -4.48 18.31 1.20
C PHE A 221 -5.97 17.96 1.06
N GLY A 222 -6.51 17.31 2.09
CA GLY A 222 -7.91 16.89 2.13
C GLY A 222 -8.20 15.57 1.39
N VAL A 223 -9.49 15.31 1.13
CA VAL A 223 -9.99 14.09 0.48
C VAL A 223 -9.73 14.16 -1.03
N ASP A 224 -8.47 14.08 -1.47
CA ASP A 224 -8.13 14.12 -2.89
C ASP A 224 -8.42 12.77 -3.56
N VAL A 225 -9.71 12.52 -3.77
CA VAL A 225 -10.26 11.36 -4.46
C VAL A 225 -10.69 11.81 -5.85
N ARG A 226 -9.72 12.06 -6.73
CA ARG A 226 -9.98 11.99 -8.18
C ARG A 226 -10.22 10.52 -8.58
N GLN A 227 -11.29 9.93 -8.07
CA GLN A 227 -11.85 8.70 -8.64
C GLN A 227 -12.30 9.01 -10.07
N LEU A 228 -12.19 8.00 -10.95
CA LEU A 228 -12.84 8.00 -12.25
C LEU A 228 -14.26 8.53 -12.07
N GLY A 229 -14.63 9.52 -12.88
CA GLY A 229 -15.74 10.42 -12.61
C GLY A 229 -16.97 9.74 -12.02
N GLN A 230 -17.49 10.31 -10.93
CA GLN A 230 -18.88 10.20 -10.48
C GLN A 230 -19.53 8.81 -10.58
N ALA A 231 -18.79 7.71 -10.35
CA ALA A 231 -19.40 6.39 -10.20
C ALA A 231 -20.51 6.50 -9.15
N PRO A 232 -21.77 6.11 -9.44
CA PRO A 232 -22.85 6.33 -8.49
C PRO A 232 -22.60 5.54 -7.20
N LEU A 233 -23.01 6.11 -6.06
CA LEU A 233 -23.05 5.33 -4.83
C LEU A 233 -24.21 4.32 -4.92
N VAL A 234 -23.88 3.04 -5.04
CA VAL A 234 -24.88 1.98 -5.15
C VAL A 234 -24.80 1.03 -3.97
N GLY A 235 -25.97 0.65 -3.43
CA GLY A 235 -26.09 -0.37 -2.38
C GLY A 235 -25.48 0.02 -1.03
N ARG A 236 -25.23 1.32 -0.79
CA ARG A 236 -24.50 1.84 0.38
C ARG A 236 -25.18 2.98 1.13
N LEU A 237 -26.46 3.23 0.85
CA LEU A 237 -27.21 4.34 1.44
C LEU A 237 -27.31 4.22 2.97
N ARG A 238 -27.52 3.00 3.49
CA ARG A 238 -27.65 2.76 4.94
C ARG A 238 -26.36 3.10 5.69
N GLU A 239 -25.21 2.73 5.12
CA GLU A 239 -23.91 3.00 5.72
C GLU A 239 -23.61 4.50 5.71
N ILE A 240 -23.98 5.22 4.64
CA ILE A 240 -23.86 6.68 4.61
C ILE A 240 -24.77 7.35 5.62
N ASP A 241 -26.04 6.96 5.70
CA ASP A 241 -26.99 7.52 6.66
C ASP A 241 -26.51 7.32 8.10
N LEU A 242 -25.87 6.18 8.39
CA LEU A 242 -25.27 5.91 9.69
C LEU A 242 -24.11 6.87 10.00
N LEU A 243 -23.21 7.06 9.05
CA LEU A 243 -22.06 7.95 9.22
C LEU A 243 -22.49 9.41 9.37
N ALA A 244 -23.44 9.85 8.54
CA ALA A 244 -24.04 11.18 8.63
C ALA A 244 -24.73 11.36 10.00
N GLY A 245 -25.51 10.38 10.46
CA GLY A 245 -26.15 10.41 11.77
C GLY A 245 -25.16 10.47 12.94
N ALA A 246 -24.03 9.76 12.85
CA ALA A 246 -22.97 9.85 13.86
C ALA A 246 -22.33 11.26 13.89
N LEU A 247 -22.06 11.85 12.73
CA LEU A 247 -21.54 13.21 12.63
C LEU A 247 -22.55 14.26 13.16
N GLU A 248 -23.83 14.10 12.88
CA GLU A 248 -24.86 15.00 13.40
C GLU A 248 -24.98 14.92 14.95
N ARG A 249 -24.79 13.72 15.55
CA ARG A 249 -24.67 13.61 17.02
C ARG A 249 -23.45 14.37 17.54
N VAL A 250 -22.30 14.24 16.88
CA VAL A 250 -21.08 14.99 17.25
C VAL A 250 -21.33 16.49 17.26
N LYS A 251 -22.02 17.01 16.23
CA LYS A 251 -22.34 18.44 16.12
C LYS A 251 -23.34 18.91 17.17
N SER A 252 -24.44 18.17 17.36
CA SER A 252 -25.56 18.57 18.21
C SER A 252 -25.35 18.31 19.69
N GLU A 253 -24.76 17.17 20.05
CA GLU A 253 -24.55 16.72 21.43
C GLU A 253 -23.15 17.12 21.96
N ARG A 254 -22.22 17.53 21.07
CA ARG A 254 -20.81 17.81 21.40
C ARG A 254 -20.12 16.65 22.12
N GLU A 255 -20.52 15.43 21.79
CA GLU A 255 -19.88 14.22 22.28
C GLU A 255 -19.01 13.61 21.19
N PRO A 256 -17.77 13.19 21.51
CA PRO A 256 -16.93 12.57 20.51
C PRO A 256 -17.51 11.21 20.10
N GLN A 257 -17.45 10.88 18.81
CA GLN A 257 -17.90 9.60 18.28
C GLN A 257 -16.74 8.91 17.54
N LEU A 258 -16.60 7.59 17.70
CA LEU A 258 -15.74 6.76 16.86
C LEU A 258 -16.60 5.76 16.10
N VAL A 259 -16.53 5.82 14.77
CA VAL A 259 -17.10 4.79 13.90
C VAL A 259 -15.96 4.07 13.19
N THR A 260 -15.95 2.74 13.27
CA THR A 260 -15.01 1.90 12.51
C THR A 260 -15.74 1.20 11.36
N LEU A 261 -15.29 1.42 10.13
CA LEU A 261 -15.74 0.66 8.95
C LEU A 261 -14.75 -0.47 8.68
N VAL A 262 -15.22 -1.70 8.84
CA VAL A 262 -14.43 -2.91 8.60
C VAL A 262 -14.85 -3.51 7.27
N GLY A 263 -13.91 -3.90 6.43
CA GLY A 263 -14.24 -4.65 5.23
C GLY A 263 -13.04 -4.96 4.37
N VAL A 264 -13.21 -5.88 3.43
CA VAL A 264 -12.13 -6.29 2.53
C VAL A 264 -11.63 -5.11 1.67
N PRO A 265 -10.38 -5.14 1.17
CA PRO A 265 -9.90 -4.18 0.20
C PRO A 265 -10.84 -4.05 -1.01
N GLY A 266 -11.03 -2.83 -1.48
CA GLY A 266 -11.90 -2.55 -2.64
C GLY A 266 -13.41 -2.61 -2.42
N ILE A 267 -13.89 -2.92 -1.20
CA ILE A 267 -15.32 -3.05 -0.89
C ILE A 267 -16.12 -1.74 -0.91
N GLY A 268 -15.43 -0.60 -0.96
CA GLY A 268 -16.03 0.74 -0.97
C GLY A 268 -15.79 1.62 0.27
N LYS A 269 -14.90 1.25 1.21
CA LYS A 269 -14.58 2.06 2.41
C LYS A 269 -14.23 3.51 2.07
N SER A 270 -13.22 3.73 1.23
CA SER A 270 -12.80 5.08 0.82
C SER A 270 -13.86 5.80 -0.03
N ARG A 271 -14.77 5.06 -0.70
CA ARG A 271 -15.92 5.67 -1.38
C ARG A 271 -16.91 6.23 -0.37
N LEU A 272 -17.22 5.50 0.70
CA LEU A 272 -18.10 5.99 1.77
C LEU A 272 -17.55 7.25 2.43
N VAL A 273 -16.26 7.27 2.71
CA VAL A 273 -15.55 8.45 3.24
C VAL A 273 -15.70 9.65 2.31
N TRP A 274 -15.50 9.42 1.01
CA TRP A 274 -15.67 10.47 0.00
C TRP A 274 -17.10 10.99 -0.09
N GLU A 275 -18.10 10.11 -0.09
CA GLU A 275 -19.52 10.52 -0.14
C GLU A 275 -19.91 11.33 1.10
N LEU A 276 -19.45 10.89 2.28
CA LEU A 276 -19.66 11.64 3.52
C LEU A 276 -19.01 13.01 3.42
N PHE A 277 -17.77 13.09 2.93
CA PHE A 277 -17.08 14.37 2.71
C PHE A 277 -17.88 15.28 1.78
N GLN A 278 -18.37 14.77 0.64
CA GLN A 278 -19.18 15.55 -0.29
C GLN A 278 -20.48 16.05 0.34
N GLN A 279 -21.15 15.24 1.18
CA GLN A 279 -22.34 15.68 1.92
C GLN A 279 -22.01 16.78 2.93
N THR A 280 -20.87 16.67 3.61
CA THR A 280 -20.42 17.70 4.57
C THR A 280 -20.00 19.00 3.89
N ASP A 281 -19.33 18.92 2.74
CA ASP A 281 -18.89 20.09 1.96
C ASP A 281 -20.06 20.82 1.30
N ALA A 282 -21.11 20.09 0.94
CA ALA A 282 -22.36 20.68 0.43
C ALA A 282 -23.25 21.28 1.53
N ALA A 283 -23.03 20.92 2.80
CA ALA A 283 -23.77 21.46 3.93
C ALA A 283 -23.31 22.89 4.25
N SER A 284 -24.17 23.68 4.89
CA SER A 284 -23.83 25.06 5.30
C SER A 284 -22.83 25.13 6.45
N ASP A 285 -22.68 24.05 7.21
CA ASP A 285 -21.82 24.01 8.38
C ASP A 285 -20.37 23.82 7.96
N LEU A 286 -19.48 24.70 8.43
CA LEU A 286 -18.06 24.53 8.22
C LEU A 286 -17.53 23.40 9.11
N VAL A 287 -17.18 22.27 8.51
CA VAL A 287 -16.57 21.12 9.18
C VAL A 287 -15.07 21.11 8.86
N ALA A 288 -14.21 20.97 9.88
CA ALA A 288 -12.80 20.68 9.66
C ALA A 288 -12.64 19.20 9.33
N TRP A 289 -11.96 18.88 8.23
CA TRP A 289 -11.71 17.51 7.81
C TRP A 289 -10.22 17.23 7.70
N ARG A 290 -9.73 16.22 8.42
CA ARG A 290 -8.34 15.75 8.33
C ARG A 290 -8.29 14.25 8.18
N GLN A 291 -7.28 13.78 7.48
CA GLN A 291 -7.13 12.38 7.14
C GLN A 291 -5.67 11.97 7.26
N GLY A 292 -5.44 10.77 7.79
CA GLY A 292 -4.13 10.14 7.86
C GLY A 292 -4.23 8.65 7.61
N ARG A 293 -3.19 8.05 7.05
CA ARG A 293 -3.13 6.65 6.65
C ARG A 293 -2.03 5.93 7.40
N SER A 294 -2.34 4.78 7.97
CA SER A 294 -1.32 3.89 8.54
C SER A 294 -0.63 3.11 7.42
N LEU A 295 0.70 3.16 7.40
CA LEU A 295 1.51 2.49 6.38
C LEU A 295 1.85 1.07 6.83
N PRO A 296 1.85 0.08 5.91
CA PRO A 296 2.16 -1.32 6.22
C PRO A 296 3.60 -1.58 6.71
N TYR A 297 4.48 -0.60 6.55
CA TYR A 297 5.88 -0.63 6.95
C TYR A 297 6.09 0.51 7.94
N GLY A 298 6.35 0.20 9.22
CA GLY A 298 6.19 1.23 10.22
C GLY A 298 6.59 0.92 11.65
N ASP A 299 7.18 -0.24 11.96
CA ASP A 299 7.70 -0.47 13.33
C ASP A 299 8.71 0.62 13.75
N ALA A 300 9.31 1.33 12.79
CA ALA A 300 10.24 2.44 13.02
C ALA A 300 9.60 3.85 13.09
N ILE A 301 8.32 4.03 12.71
CA ILE A 301 7.69 5.37 12.70
C ILE A 301 6.28 5.32 13.33
N SER A 302 6.24 5.32 14.65
CA SER A 302 5.00 5.36 15.43
C SER A 302 4.16 6.61 15.12
N PHE A 303 2.84 6.49 15.19
CA PHE A 303 1.88 7.61 15.04
C PHE A 303 1.88 8.29 13.65
N TRP A 304 2.34 7.62 12.59
CA TRP A 304 2.43 8.21 11.24
C TRP A 304 1.13 8.88 10.77
N ALA A 305 -0.02 8.20 10.89
CA ALA A 305 -1.31 8.75 10.47
C ALA A 305 -1.68 10.03 11.23
N LEU A 306 -1.31 10.14 12.51
CA LEU A 306 -1.48 11.38 13.27
C LEU A 306 -0.53 12.47 12.77
N GLY A 307 0.71 12.11 12.43
CA GLY A 307 1.66 13.02 11.80
C GLY A 307 1.14 13.60 10.48
N GLU A 308 0.51 12.79 9.63
CA GLU A 308 -0.12 13.27 8.40
C GLU A 308 -1.24 14.29 8.68
N ILE A 309 -2.07 14.04 9.68
CA ILE A 309 -3.13 14.96 10.12
C ILE A 309 -2.53 16.31 10.58
N VAL A 310 -1.45 16.27 11.36
CA VAL A 310 -0.78 17.48 11.86
C VAL A 310 -0.10 18.25 10.72
N LYS A 311 0.60 17.55 9.81
CA LYS A 311 1.20 18.15 8.62
C LYS A 311 0.14 18.81 7.74
N ALA A 312 -0.98 18.14 7.51
CA ALA A 312 -2.10 18.65 6.72
C ALA A 312 -2.74 19.90 7.35
N GLU A 313 -2.91 19.93 8.68
CA GLU A 313 -3.37 21.13 9.38
C GLU A 313 -2.38 22.29 9.25
N GLY A 314 -1.08 22.02 9.37
CA GLY A 314 -0.03 23.03 9.28
C GLY A 314 0.29 23.50 7.86
N GLY A 315 -0.21 22.84 6.82
CA GLY A 315 0.24 23.10 5.45
C GLY A 315 1.66 22.63 5.17
N ILE A 316 2.17 21.67 5.95
CA ILE A 316 3.55 21.17 5.90
C ILE A 316 3.67 20.13 4.79
N LEU A 317 4.65 20.33 3.91
CA LEU A 317 4.98 19.48 2.78
C LEU A 317 6.19 18.61 3.12
N GLU A 318 6.30 17.43 2.51
CA GLU A 318 7.52 16.60 2.63
C GLU A 318 8.76 17.27 2.01
N THR A 319 8.56 18.22 1.09
CA THR A 319 9.62 19.00 0.45
C THR A 319 9.99 20.26 1.24
N ASP A 320 9.30 20.56 2.34
CA ASP A 320 9.62 21.72 3.15
C ASP A 320 10.97 21.54 3.84
N THR A 321 11.73 22.63 3.96
CA THR A 321 12.89 22.64 4.84
C THR A 321 12.44 22.57 6.31
N THR A 322 13.34 22.16 7.21
CA THR A 322 13.08 22.18 8.66
C THR A 322 12.60 23.55 9.14
N ALA A 323 13.15 24.64 8.59
CA ALA A 323 12.76 26.00 8.95
C ALA A 323 11.33 26.34 8.47
N ASP A 324 10.96 25.91 7.25
CA ASP A 324 9.62 26.12 6.70
C ASP A 324 8.56 25.35 7.50
N ALA A 325 8.86 24.09 7.82
CA ALA A 325 7.99 23.23 8.61
C ALA A 325 7.78 23.77 10.04
N GLU A 326 8.83 24.26 10.71
CA GLU A 326 8.73 24.90 12.03
C GLU A 326 7.87 26.18 11.98
N ALA A 327 8.09 27.03 10.97
CA ALA A 327 7.31 28.26 10.79
C ALA A 327 5.83 27.97 10.49
N LYS A 328 5.55 26.94 9.69
CA LYS A 328 4.19 26.47 9.37
C LYS A 328 3.48 25.90 10.61
N LEU A 329 4.15 25.05 11.39
CA LEU A 329 3.61 24.53 12.65
C LEU A 329 3.31 25.66 13.65
N GLY A 330 4.23 26.63 13.80
CA GLY A 330 4.03 27.78 14.67
C GLY A 330 2.82 28.65 14.25
N ARG A 331 2.61 28.83 12.94
CA ARG A 331 1.41 29.54 12.43
C ARG A 331 0.13 28.78 12.73
N ALA A 332 0.12 27.46 12.55
CA ALA A 332 -1.05 26.62 12.85
C ALA A 332 -1.44 26.73 14.33
N LEU A 333 -0.45 26.64 15.24
CA LEU A 333 -0.70 26.79 16.68
C LEU A 333 -1.16 28.20 17.06
N SER A 334 -0.62 29.23 16.41
CA SER A 334 -1.02 30.62 16.66
C SER A 334 -2.43 30.94 16.17
N ALA A 335 -2.96 30.15 15.23
CA ALA A 335 -4.34 30.26 14.77
C ALA A 335 -5.35 29.62 15.75
N LEU A 336 -4.86 28.86 16.74
CA LEU A 336 -5.68 28.28 17.80
C LEU A 336 -5.81 29.29 18.96
N SER A 337 -7.00 29.33 19.57
CA SER A 337 -7.29 30.18 20.75
C SER A 337 -6.70 29.57 22.03
N LEU A 338 -5.38 29.34 22.04
CA LEU A 338 -4.64 28.72 23.14
C LEU A 338 -3.84 29.77 23.92
N GLU A 339 -3.62 29.52 25.21
CA GLU A 339 -2.64 30.29 25.97
C GLU A 339 -1.23 30.04 25.43
N ARG A 340 -0.34 31.03 25.55
CA ARG A 340 1.01 30.93 25.00
C ARG A 340 1.79 29.73 25.56
N ALA A 341 1.66 29.47 26.86
CA ALA A 341 2.33 28.34 27.50
C ALA A 341 1.82 27.00 26.95
N ASP A 342 0.51 26.88 26.72
CA ASP A 342 -0.12 25.70 26.14
C ASP A 342 0.32 25.50 24.69
N ALA A 343 0.35 26.56 23.87
CA ALA A 343 0.80 26.49 22.49
C ALA A 343 2.28 26.06 22.38
N GLU A 344 3.15 26.58 23.23
CA GLU A 344 4.56 26.18 23.30
C GLU A 344 4.74 24.73 23.74
N TRP A 345 3.95 24.27 24.72
CA TRP A 345 3.96 22.89 25.21
C TRP A 345 3.42 21.90 24.16
N ILE A 346 2.30 22.22 23.51
CA ILE A 346 1.73 21.43 22.42
C ILE A 346 2.71 21.34 21.26
N GLY A 347 3.28 22.47 20.83
CA GLY A 347 4.23 22.51 19.72
C GLY A 347 5.43 21.58 19.93
N ARG A 348 5.97 21.54 21.15
CA ARG A 348 7.07 20.60 21.50
C ARG A 348 6.70 19.14 21.27
N HIS A 349 5.46 18.75 21.55
CA HIS A 349 5.01 17.37 21.37
C HIS A 349 4.53 17.05 19.95
N LEU A 350 4.27 18.06 19.13
CA LEU A 350 3.91 17.88 17.71
C LEU A 350 5.15 17.81 16.80
N ARG A 351 6.28 18.43 17.17
CA ARG A 351 7.53 18.42 16.38
C ARG A 351 7.98 17.02 15.93
N PRO A 352 7.99 15.98 16.80
CA PRO A 352 8.37 14.63 16.36
C PRO A 352 7.43 14.05 15.30
N LEU A 353 6.12 14.35 15.37
CA LEU A 353 5.13 13.85 14.43
C LEU A 353 5.30 14.44 13.01
N VAL A 354 5.84 15.65 12.92
CA VAL A 354 6.07 16.34 11.63
C VAL A 354 7.52 16.19 11.13
N GLY A 355 8.36 15.44 11.83
CA GLY A 355 9.75 15.17 11.42
C GLY A 355 10.73 16.31 11.73
N LEU A 356 10.37 17.25 12.62
CA LEU A 356 11.25 18.33 13.07
C LEU A 356 12.25 17.88 14.14
N GLU A 357 11.92 16.80 14.85
CA GLU A 357 12.77 16.15 15.86
C GLU A 357 12.79 14.64 15.60
N ALA A 358 13.86 13.98 16.02
CA ALA A 358 13.97 12.53 15.90
C ALA A 358 12.85 11.86 16.72
N PRO A 359 12.20 10.78 16.21
CA PRO A 359 11.24 10.01 16.98
C PRO A 359 11.89 9.55 18.28
N THR A 360 11.32 9.96 19.42
CA THR A 360 11.76 9.50 20.73
C THR A 360 10.79 8.41 21.18
N GLU A 361 11.30 7.30 21.70
CA GLU A 361 10.44 6.26 22.27
C GLU A 361 9.58 6.85 23.41
N LEU A 362 8.26 6.75 23.27
CA LEU A 362 7.30 7.26 24.23
C LEU A 362 6.94 6.18 25.25
N HIS A 363 7.58 6.22 26.41
CA HIS A 363 7.31 5.33 27.54
C HIS A 363 6.85 6.09 28.78
N GLY A 364 5.98 5.46 29.59
CA GLY A 364 5.53 6.00 30.88
C GLY A 364 4.95 7.40 30.79
N ASP A 365 5.42 8.31 31.66
CA ASP A 365 4.89 9.67 31.79
C ASP A 365 5.01 10.49 30.50
N ARG A 366 6.10 10.31 29.72
CA ARG A 366 6.30 11.03 28.45
C ARG A 366 5.21 10.73 27.42
N ARG A 367 4.73 9.47 27.41
CA ARG A 367 3.62 9.07 26.55
C ARG A 367 2.32 9.75 26.98
N GLY A 368 2.07 9.83 28.28
CA GLY A 368 0.92 10.54 28.83
C GLY A 368 0.93 12.03 28.50
N GLU A 369 2.09 12.68 28.61
CA GLU A 369 2.27 14.09 28.24
C GLU A 369 2.01 14.32 26.75
N ALA A 370 2.59 13.48 25.88
CA ALA A 370 2.35 13.54 24.44
C ALA A 370 0.87 13.35 24.10
N PHE A 371 0.21 12.34 24.68
CA PHE A 371 -1.22 12.08 24.47
C PHE A 371 -2.08 13.26 24.91
N ALA A 372 -1.77 13.85 26.06
CA ALA A 372 -2.48 15.02 26.56
C ALA A 372 -2.28 16.22 25.61
N ALA A 373 -1.07 16.44 25.10
CA ALA A 373 -0.76 17.53 24.17
C ALA A 373 -1.48 17.37 22.83
N TRP A 374 -1.44 16.19 22.23
CA TRP A 374 -2.12 15.90 20.98
C TRP A 374 -3.64 15.98 21.14
N ARG A 375 -4.19 15.49 22.27
CA ARG A 375 -5.60 15.67 22.61
C ARG A 375 -5.95 17.16 22.66
N ARG A 376 -5.22 17.97 23.41
CA ARG A 376 -5.49 19.42 23.54
C ARG A 376 -5.45 20.14 22.20
N PHE A 377 -4.52 19.75 21.32
CA PHE A 377 -4.45 20.25 19.95
C PHE A 377 -5.73 19.93 19.15
N LEU A 378 -6.18 18.67 19.17
CA LEU A 378 -7.39 18.25 18.46
C LEU A 378 -8.67 18.85 19.07
N GLU A 379 -8.74 18.98 20.40
CA GLU A 379 -9.82 19.67 21.11
C GLU A 379 -9.91 21.14 20.68
N ALA A 380 -8.77 21.84 20.62
CA ALA A 380 -8.73 23.25 20.21
C ALA A 380 -9.16 23.45 18.75
N LEU A 381 -8.84 22.50 17.86
CA LEU A 381 -9.37 22.48 16.50
C LEU A 381 -10.89 22.24 16.48
N ALA A 382 -11.37 21.26 17.24
CA ALA A 382 -12.78 20.91 17.35
C ALA A 382 -13.63 22.06 17.95
N ASP A 383 -13.05 22.89 18.82
CA ASP A 383 -13.74 24.04 19.42
C ASP A 383 -13.98 25.18 18.43
N GLN A 384 -13.15 25.31 17.40
CA GLN A 384 -13.39 26.29 16.34
C GLN A 384 -14.53 25.87 15.41
N ARG A 385 -14.59 24.57 15.12
CA ARG A 385 -15.56 23.93 14.23
C ARG A 385 -15.56 22.42 14.42
N PRO A 386 -16.68 21.72 14.18
CA PRO A 386 -16.72 20.26 14.25
C PRO A 386 -15.57 19.64 13.44
N LEU A 387 -14.87 18.69 14.06
CA LEU A 387 -13.65 18.10 13.50
C LEU A 387 -13.91 16.64 13.14
N VAL A 388 -13.71 16.30 11.86
CA VAL A 388 -13.69 14.92 11.37
C VAL A 388 -12.25 14.49 11.16
N LEU A 389 -11.87 13.38 11.80
CA LEU A 389 -10.57 12.73 11.67
C LEU A 389 -10.76 11.36 11.03
N VAL A 390 -10.24 11.18 9.83
CA VAL A 390 -10.26 9.90 9.12
C VAL A 390 -8.92 9.20 9.30
N PHE A 391 -8.94 7.99 9.86
CA PHE A 391 -7.77 7.12 9.95
C PHE A 391 -7.95 5.95 9.00
N GLU A 392 -7.10 5.87 7.98
CA GLU A 392 -7.12 4.77 7.01
C GLU A 392 -6.16 3.64 7.40
N ASP A 393 -6.55 2.41 7.05
CA ASP A 393 -5.71 1.22 7.16
C ASP A 393 -5.26 0.86 8.58
N LEU A 394 -6.18 0.91 9.58
CA LEU A 394 -5.88 0.64 10.99
C LEU A 394 -5.25 -0.73 11.28
N GLN A 395 -5.41 -1.72 10.38
CA GLN A 395 -4.68 -2.98 10.50
C GLN A 395 -3.15 -2.78 10.61
N TRP A 396 -2.63 -1.71 9.99
CA TRP A 396 -1.22 -1.34 10.00
C TRP A 396 -0.85 -0.31 11.07
N ALA A 397 -1.82 0.21 11.84
CA ALA A 397 -1.55 1.15 12.91
C ALA A 397 -0.71 0.50 14.01
N ASP A 398 0.23 1.26 14.59
CA ASP A 398 0.93 0.84 15.79
C ASP A 398 0.01 0.86 17.03
N ASP A 399 0.31 0.05 18.04
CA ASP A 399 -0.49 -0.01 19.27
C ASP A 399 -0.54 1.34 19.99
N GLY A 400 0.51 2.15 19.84
CA GLY A 400 0.56 3.52 20.35
C GLY A 400 -0.59 4.37 19.83
N LEU A 401 -0.76 4.42 18.51
CA LEU A 401 -1.84 5.15 17.84
C LEU A 401 -3.22 4.63 18.25
N LEU A 402 -3.40 3.30 18.31
CA LEU A 402 -4.68 2.71 18.72
C LEU A 402 -5.06 3.11 20.15
N ASP A 403 -4.11 3.00 21.08
CA ASP A 403 -4.31 3.43 22.47
C ASP A 403 -4.60 4.94 22.56
N PHE A 404 -3.97 5.76 21.71
CA PHE A 404 -4.25 7.20 21.66
C PHE A 404 -5.68 7.50 21.19
N LEU A 405 -6.19 6.81 20.18
CA LEU A 405 -7.58 6.99 19.72
C LEU A 405 -8.59 6.60 20.81
N GLU A 406 -8.34 5.52 21.54
CA GLU A 406 -9.17 5.12 22.68
C GLU A 406 -9.09 6.12 23.83
N TYR A 407 -7.90 6.69 24.09
CA TYR A 407 -7.69 7.77 25.05
C TYR A 407 -8.44 9.06 24.63
N LEU A 408 -8.36 9.43 23.36
CA LEU A 408 -8.99 10.65 22.83
C LEU A 408 -10.50 10.66 23.10
N LEU A 409 -11.18 9.52 22.89
CA LEU A 409 -12.62 9.41 23.16
C LEU A 409 -12.99 9.52 24.64
N ASP A 410 -12.17 9.00 25.55
CA ASP A 410 -12.46 9.05 26.99
C ASP A 410 -12.37 10.48 27.53
N TRP A 411 -11.41 11.25 27.02
CA TRP A 411 -10.97 12.50 27.62
C TRP A 411 -11.42 13.76 26.87
N SER A 412 -12.03 13.63 25.69
CA SER A 412 -12.49 14.78 24.86
C SER A 412 -14.00 15.02 24.94
N ARG A 413 -14.64 14.70 26.06
CA ARG A 413 -16.07 14.96 26.26
C ARG A 413 -16.36 16.46 26.19
N GLY A 414 -17.42 16.85 25.48
CA GLY A 414 -17.80 18.26 25.28
C GLY A 414 -17.20 18.91 24.02
N HIS A 415 -16.39 18.17 23.26
CA HIS A 415 -15.82 18.62 22.00
C HIS A 415 -16.46 17.89 20.81
N PRO A 416 -16.80 18.61 19.72
CA PRO A 416 -17.45 18.03 18.54
C PRO A 416 -16.41 17.34 17.64
N LEU A 417 -15.94 16.17 18.08
CA LEU A 417 -14.92 15.37 17.40
C LEU A 417 -15.48 14.06 16.86
N PHE A 418 -15.40 13.84 15.55
CA PHE A 418 -15.77 12.59 14.88
C PHE A 418 -14.53 11.85 14.39
N VAL A 419 -14.27 10.66 14.92
CA VAL A 419 -13.23 9.76 14.42
C VAL A 419 -13.87 8.71 13.50
N LEU A 420 -13.42 8.65 12.26
CA LEU A 420 -13.78 7.61 11.29
C LEU A 420 -12.56 6.74 11.01
N ALA A 421 -12.60 5.50 11.48
CA ALA A 421 -11.53 4.53 11.29
C ALA A 421 -11.88 3.54 10.17
N LEU A 422 -10.95 3.26 9.26
CA LEU A 422 -11.09 2.25 8.22
C LEU A 422 -10.15 1.08 8.50
N ALA A 423 -10.68 -0.13 8.57
CA ALA A 423 -9.92 -1.33 8.87
C ALA A 423 -10.26 -2.49 7.93
N ARG A 424 -9.36 -3.47 7.87
CA ARG A 424 -9.61 -4.79 7.27
C ARG A 424 -10.08 -5.79 8.33
N PRO A 425 -10.74 -6.90 7.95
CA PRO A 425 -11.25 -7.88 8.92
C PRO A 425 -10.18 -8.42 9.89
N GLU A 426 -8.95 -8.62 9.42
CA GLU A 426 -7.81 -9.08 10.24
C GLU A 426 -7.44 -8.12 11.39
N PHE A 427 -7.92 -6.88 11.38
CA PHE A 427 -7.75 -5.95 12.49
C PHE A 427 -8.41 -6.47 13.78
N ALA A 428 -9.52 -7.20 13.66
CA ALA A 428 -10.21 -7.78 14.82
C ALA A 428 -9.34 -8.81 15.56
N ASP A 429 -8.47 -9.52 14.84
CA ASP A 429 -7.54 -10.47 15.44
C ASP A 429 -6.40 -9.76 16.17
N LYS A 430 -5.94 -8.62 15.62
CA LYS A 430 -4.88 -7.78 16.21
C LYS A 430 -5.36 -7.05 17.47
N ARG A 431 -6.57 -6.50 17.47
CA ARG A 431 -7.13 -5.73 18.60
C ARG A 431 -8.56 -6.16 18.97
N PRO A 432 -8.75 -7.33 19.61
CA PRO A 432 -10.08 -7.88 19.89
C PRO A 432 -10.97 -7.01 20.80
N SER A 433 -10.36 -6.21 21.68
CA SER A 433 -11.06 -5.33 22.62
C SER A 433 -11.29 -3.91 22.08
N TRP A 434 -11.01 -3.67 20.79
CA TRP A 434 -11.10 -2.34 20.17
C TRP A 434 -12.46 -1.68 20.42
N GLY A 435 -12.44 -0.53 21.09
CA GLY A 435 -13.64 0.27 21.33
C GLY A 435 -14.70 -0.37 22.24
N ALA A 436 -14.51 -1.62 22.70
CA ALA A 436 -15.53 -2.38 23.42
C ALA A 436 -15.96 -1.75 24.76
N ALA A 437 -15.05 -0.99 25.39
CA ALA A 437 -15.32 -0.27 26.64
C ALA A 437 -15.88 1.14 26.43
N LYS A 438 -16.01 1.61 25.18
CA LYS A 438 -16.37 3.00 24.86
C LYS A 438 -17.85 3.13 24.58
N ARG A 439 -18.50 4.14 25.16
CA ARG A 439 -19.93 4.40 24.96
C ARG A 439 -20.25 4.96 23.56
N SER A 440 -19.34 5.78 23.03
CA SER A 440 -19.49 6.48 21.75
C SER A 440 -18.73 5.78 20.64
N PHE A 441 -18.85 4.46 20.57
CA PHE A 441 -18.18 3.61 19.60
C PHE A 441 -19.17 2.73 18.85
N SER A 442 -19.00 2.63 17.53
CA SER A 442 -19.65 1.60 16.72
C SER A 442 -18.72 1.04 15.66
N SER A 443 -18.92 -0.22 15.32
CA SER A 443 -18.17 -0.92 14.27
C SER A 443 -19.15 -1.52 13.26
N HIS A 444 -18.89 -1.30 11.97
CA HIS A 444 -19.76 -1.73 10.88
C HIS A 444 -18.96 -2.50 9.84
N TYR A 445 -19.35 -3.75 9.63
CA TYR A 445 -18.79 -4.62 8.59
C TYR A 445 -19.48 -4.35 7.27
N LEU A 446 -18.69 -4.08 6.23
CA LEU A 446 -19.16 -3.87 4.87
C LEU A 446 -19.23 -5.20 4.13
N GLU A 447 -20.45 -5.63 3.81
CA GLU A 447 -20.71 -6.82 3.00
C GLU A 447 -20.48 -6.56 1.51
N PRO A 448 -20.13 -7.57 0.71
CA PRO A 448 -20.14 -7.48 -0.76
C PRO A 448 -21.46 -6.91 -1.29
N LEU A 449 -21.38 -6.13 -2.36
CA LEU A 449 -22.57 -5.62 -3.04
C LEU A 449 -23.35 -6.79 -3.65
N SER A 450 -24.68 -6.68 -3.63
CA SER A 450 -25.55 -7.63 -4.33
C SER A 450 -25.29 -7.57 -5.84
N SER A 451 -25.60 -8.66 -6.55
CA SER A 451 -25.50 -8.70 -8.02
C SER A 451 -26.30 -7.57 -8.69
N GLN A 452 -27.45 -7.20 -8.11
CA GLN A 452 -28.23 -6.05 -8.56
C GLN A 452 -27.46 -4.74 -8.39
N ALA A 453 -26.91 -4.47 -7.21
CA ALA A 453 -26.16 -3.25 -6.92
C ALA A 453 -24.87 -3.16 -7.77
N MET A 454 -24.20 -4.29 -8.02
CA MET A 454 -23.05 -4.33 -8.93
C MET A 454 -23.45 -4.06 -10.39
N GLY A 455 -24.59 -4.58 -10.83
CA GLY A 455 -25.15 -4.29 -12.15
C GLY A 455 -25.46 -2.81 -12.32
N GLU A 456 -26.17 -2.22 -11.35
CA GLU A 456 -26.48 -0.78 -11.30
C GLU A 456 -25.21 0.10 -11.30
N LEU A 457 -24.15 -0.32 -10.59
CA LEU A 457 -22.85 0.35 -10.61
C LEU A 457 -22.22 0.34 -12.01
N LEU A 458 -22.23 -0.83 -12.68
CA LEU A 458 -21.71 -0.96 -14.04
C LEU A 458 -22.52 -0.16 -15.05
N ASP A 459 -23.85 -0.21 -14.96
CA ASP A 459 -24.75 0.51 -15.86
C ASP A 459 -24.60 2.03 -15.70
N GLY A 460 -24.32 2.49 -14.48
CA GLY A 460 -24.00 3.90 -14.19
C GLY A 460 -22.64 4.34 -14.73
N LEU A 461 -21.66 3.44 -14.80
CA LEU A 461 -20.34 3.71 -15.35
C LEU A 461 -20.32 3.64 -16.88
N VAL A 462 -20.84 2.54 -17.44
CA VAL A 462 -20.77 2.20 -18.87
C VAL A 462 -22.15 1.74 -19.35
N PRO A 463 -23.10 2.66 -19.57
CA PRO A 463 -24.43 2.30 -20.03
C PRO A 463 -24.38 1.62 -21.40
N GLY A 464 -25.09 0.50 -21.54
CA GLY A 464 -25.16 -0.27 -22.78
C GLY A 464 -23.96 -1.20 -23.01
N LEU A 465 -23.26 -1.60 -21.95
CA LEU A 465 -22.26 -2.66 -22.01
C LEU A 465 -22.90 -3.97 -22.53
N PRO A 466 -22.27 -4.72 -23.45
CA PRO A 466 -22.79 -6.01 -23.89
C PRO A 466 -23.00 -6.98 -22.72
N ASP A 467 -24.13 -7.71 -22.72
CA ASP A 467 -24.52 -8.59 -21.60
C ASP A 467 -23.45 -9.63 -21.26
N ASP A 468 -22.82 -10.27 -22.25
CA ASP A 468 -21.72 -11.24 -22.02
C ASP A 468 -20.54 -10.61 -21.25
N LEU A 469 -20.17 -9.38 -21.61
CA LEU A 469 -19.08 -8.67 -20.95
C LEU A 469 -19.48 -8.24 -19.54
N ARG A 470 -20.72 -7.78 -19.37
CA ARG A 470 -21.30 -7.41 -18.08
C ARG A 470 -21.28 -8.60 -17.13
N ASP A 471 -21.80 -9.75 -17.56
CA ASP A 471 -21.86 -10.97 -16.76
C ASP A 471 -20.47 -11.46 -16.38
N ARG A 472 -19.51 -11.43 -17.31
CA ARG A 472 -18.10 -11.78 -17.02
C ARG A 472 -17.45 -10.87 -15.97
N ILE A 473 -17.77 -9.56 -15.98
CA ILE A 473 -17.25 -8.62 -14.97
C ILE A 473 -17.93 -8.89 -13.63
N LEU A 474 -19.25 -9.09 -13.60
CA LEU A 474 -20.01 -9.36 -12.38
C LEU A 474 -19.57 -10.67 -11.72
N ASP A 475 -19.46 -11.75 -12.50
CA ASP A 475 -19.03 -13.08 -12.05
C ASP A 475 -17.61 -13.06 -11.45
N ARG A 476 -16.75 -12.17 -11.93
CA ARG A 476 -15.36 -12.07 -11.45
C ARG A 476 -15.20 -11.08 -10.31
N ALA A 477 -16.11 -10.10 -10.19
CA ALA A 477 -16.09 -9.11 -9.14
C ALA A 477 -16.59 -9.66 -7.79
N GLU A 478 -17.46 -10.67 -7.79
CA GLU A 478 -18.03 -11.29 -6.57
C GLU A 478 -18.53 -10.25 -5.54
N GLY A 479 -19.14 -9.16 -6.02
CA GLY A 479 -19.65 -8.09 -5.16
C GLY A 479 -18.62 -7.08 -4.65
N VAL A 480 -17.35 -7.16 -5.09
CA VAL A 480 -16.29 -6.18 -4.75
C VAL A 480 -16.24 -5.07 -5.82
N PRO A 481 -16.68 -3.83 -5.51
CA PRO A 481 -16.82 -2.75 -6.51
C PRO A 481 -15.53 -2.37 -7.22
N LEU A 482 -14.39 -2.44 -6.53
CA LEU A 482 -13.08 -2.09 -7.09
C LEU A 482 -12.76 -2.92 -8.34
N TYR A 483 -13.20 -4.18 -8.41
CA TYR A 483 -13.00 -5.02 -9.59
C TYR A 483 -13.66 -4.41 -10.82
N ALA A 484 -14.92 -4.01 -10.71
CA ALA A 484 -15.67 -3.36 -11.78
C ALA A 484 -15.04 -2.03 -12.19
N VAL A 485 -14.69 -1.20 -11.21
CA VAL A 485 -14.10 0.14 -11.45
C VAL A 485 -12.74 0.03 -12.15
N GLU A 486 -11.85 -0.83 -11.68
CA GLU A 486 -10.52 -1.01 -12.27
C GLU A 486 -10.59 -1.69 -13.64
N THR A 487 -11.57 -2.57 -13.86
CA THR A 487 -11.82 -3.13 -15.20
C THR A 487 -12.25 -2.05 -16.18
N VAL A 488 -13.22 -1.21 -15.82
CA VAL A 488 -13.65 -0.07 -16.65
C VAL A 488 -12.49 0.88 -16.91
N ARG A 489 -11.64 1.12 -15.91
CA ARG A 489 -10.43 1.94 -16.04
C ARG A 489 -9.45 1.38 -17.06
N MET A 490 -9.12 0.11 -16.94
CA MET A 490 -8.22 -0.56 -17.88
C MET A 490 -8.76 -0.44 -19.31
N LEU A 491 -10.07 -0.60 -19.52
CA LEU A 491 -10.69 -0.45 -20.84
C LEU A 491 -10.60 1.00 -21.36
N LEU A 492 -10.75 2.00 -20.49
CA LEU A 492 -10.56 3.41 -20.83
C LEU A 492 -9.11 3.71 -21.22
N ASP A 493 -8.14 3.24 -20.43
CA ASP A 493 -6.72 3.47 -20.67
C ASP A 493 -6.23 2.79 -21.95
N ARG A 494 -6.89 1.70 -22.38
CA ARG A 494 -6.65 1.03 -23.67
C ARG A 494 -7.37 1.69 -24.86
N GLY A 495 -8.13 2.76 -24.63
CA GLY A 495 -8.92 3.43 -25.67
C GLY A 495 -10.13 2.63 -26.16
N LEU A 496 -10.50 1.55 -25.45
CA LEU A 496 -11.68 0.73 -25.73
C LEU A 496 -12.97 1.37 -25.19
N LEU A 497 -12.82 2.28 -24.24
CA LEU A 497 -13.88 3.18 -23.80
C LEU A 497 -13.48 4.63 -24.09
N THR A 498 -14.49 5.47 -24.32
CA THR A 498 -14.34 6.93 -24.37
C THR A 498 -15.30 7.59 -23.40
N ARG A 499 -14.88 8.72 -22.84
CA ARG A 499 -15.71 9.48 -21.92
C ARG A 499 -16.75 10.29 -22.68
N ALA A 500 -18.02 10.09 -22.34
CA ALA A 500 -19.16 10.84 -22.85
C ALA A 500 -19.88 11.53 -21.67
N GLY A 501 -19.39 12.70 -21.25
CA GLY A 501 -19.88 13.38 -20.06
C GLY A 501 -19.48 12.66 -18.77
N ASN A 502 -20.47 12.16 -18.02
CA ASN A 502 -20.27 11.44 -16.76
C ASN A 502 -20.24 9.92 -16.91
N VAL A 503 -20.48 9.42 -18.13
CA VAL A 503 -20.49 7.99 -18.44
C VAL A 503 -19.41 7.65 -19.46
N TYR A 504 -19.08 6.38 -19.58
CA TYR A 504 -18.20 5.85 -20.61
C TYR A 504 -18.99 5.12 -21.68
N ARG A 505 -18.48 5.13 -22.92
CA ARG A 505 -19.05 4.39 -24.06
C ARG A 505 -17.98 3.58 -24.75
N ALA A 506 -18.34 2.36 -25.15
CA ALA A 506 -17.46 1.50 -25.93
C ALA A 506 -17.16 2.12 -27.30
N THR A 507 -15.89 2.11 -27.69
CA THR A 507 -15.41 2.58 -29.01
C THR A 507 -15.43 1.49 -30.07
N GLY A 508 -15.62 0.22 -29.68
CA GLY A 508 -15.66 -0.95 -30.55
C GLY A 508 -15.98 -2.24 -29.79
N ALA A 509 -15.75 -3.39 -30.44
CA ALA A 509 -15.91 -4.70 -29.81
C ALA A 509 -14.79 -4.96 -28.80
N ILE A 510 -15.15 -5.49 -27.62
CA ILE A 510 -14.21 -5.87 -26.57
C ILE A 510 -14.14 -7.40 -26.55
N GLU A 511 -13.11 -7.96 -27.18
CA GLU A 511 -12.99 -9.42 -27.39
C GLU A 511 -12.37 -10.15 -26.18
N SER A 512 -11.39 -9.52 -25.51
CA SER A 512 -10.73 -10.08 -24.33
C SER A 512 -10.84 -9.15 -23.13
N LEU A 513 -11.09 -9.75 -21.96
CA LEU A 513 -11.08 -9.08 -20.66
C LEU A 513 -9.89 -9.63 -19.88
N GLU A 514 -8.80 -8.88 -19.87
CA GLU A 514 -7.66 -9.15 -19.01
C GLU A 514 -7.91 -8.58 -17.60
N VAL A 515 -7.11 -9.03 -16.63
CA VAL A 515 -7.23 -8.58 -15.25
C VAL A 515 -6.26 -7.41 -15.06
N PRO A 516 -6.74 -6.25 -14.58
CA PRO A 516 -5.87 -5.11 -14.26
C PRO A 516 -4.74 -5.49 -13.28
N GLU A 517 -3.55 -4.94 -13.48
CA GLU A 517 -2.38 -5.18 -12.61
C GLU A 517 -2.64 -4.76 -11.15
N THR A 518 -3.45 -3.72 -10.95
CA THR A 518 -3.88 -3.23 -9.62
C THR A 518 -4.66 -4.28 -8.85
N LEU A 519 -5.45 -5.12 -9.53
CA LEU A 519 -6.19 -6.22 -8.90
C LEU A 519 -5.27 -7.42 -8.60
N HIS A 520 -4.25 -7.66 -9.42
CA HIS A 520 -3.23 -8.66 -9.11
C HIS A 520 -2.48 -8.32 -7.82
N ALA A 521 -2.08 -7.06 -7.63
CA ALA A 521 -1.42 -6.61 -6.40
C ALA A 521 -2.32 -6.80 -5.16
N LEU A 522 -3.61 -6.50 -5.28
CA LEU A 522 -4.58 -6.67 -4.20
C LEU A 522 -4.80 -8.14 -3.81
N VAL A 523 -4.91 -9.04 -4.79
CA VAL A 523 -5.04 -10.48 -4.52
C VAL A 523 -3.75 -11.04 -3.92
N ALA A 524 -2.59 -10.65 -4.46
CA ALA A 524 -1.29 -11.09 -3.94
C ALA A 524 -1.08 -10.66 -2.48
N SER A 525 -1.38 -9.40 -2.16
CA SER A 525 -1.29 -8.87 -0.79
C SER A 525 -2.18 -9.66 0.19
N ARG A 526 -3.38 -10.05 -0.23
CA ARG A 526 -4.29 -10.87 0.58
C ARG A 526 -3.78 -12.30 0.77
N LEU A 527 -3.15 -12.90 -0.24
CA LEU A 527 -2.56 -14.23 -0.11
C LEU A 527 -1.33 -14.21 0.80
N ASP A 528 -0.56 -13.12 0.79
CA ASP A 528 0.60 -12.94 1.65
C ASP A 528 0.23 -12.66 3.12
N SER A 529 -0.96 -12.12 3.40
CA SER A 529 -1.44 -11.90 4.77
C SER A 529 -1.99 -13.17 5.45
N LEU A 530 -2.21 -14.25 4.69
CA LEU A 530 -2.68 -15.52 5.24
C LEU A 530 -1.58 -16.26 6.00
N GLN A 531 -1.96 -17.05 7.00
CA GLN A 531 -1.03 -17.97 7.63
C GLN A 531 -0.49 -18.99 6.61
N PRO A 532 0.74 -19.50 6.77
CA PRO A 532 1.34 -20.40 5.79
C PRO A 532 0.49 -21.66 5.46
N GLU A 533 -0.24 -22.18 6.44
CA GLU A 533 -1.13 -23.33 6.27
C GLU A 533 -2.39 -22.98 5.47
N GLU A 534 -3.02 -21.84 5.78
CA GLU A 534 -4.19 -21.33 5.06
C GLU A 534 -3.84 -21.03 3.60
N ARG A 535 -2.69 -20.40 3.37
CA ARG A 535 -2.19 -20.13 2.03
C ARG A 535 -1.98 -21.40 1.23
N ARG A 536 -1.37 -22.43 1.83
CA ARG A 536 -1.19 -23.73 1.17
C ARG A 536 -2.54 -24.35 0.80
N LEU A 537 -3.54 -24.26 1.67
CA LEU A 537 -4.89 -24.73 1.37
C LEU A 537 -5.50 -23.99 0.17
N VAL A 538 -5.34 -22.67 0.09
CA VAL A 538 -5.81 -21.87 -1.06
C VAL A 538 -5.10 -22.26 -2.35
N GLU A 539 -3.78 -22.46 -2.32
CA GLU A 539 -2.99 -22.92 -3.46
C GLU A 539 -3.43 -24.31 -3.95
N CYS A 540 -3.69 -25.24 -3.02
CA CYS A 540 -4.25 -26.56 -3.35
C CYS A 540 -5.67 -26.44 -3.93
N GLY A 541 -6.50 -25.55 -3.40
CA GLY A 541 -7.84 -25.28 -3.90
C GLY A 541 -7.82 -24.70 -5.33
N ALA A 542 -6.87 -23.82 -5.63
CA ALA A 542 -6.70 -23.23 -6.96
C ALA A 542 -6.42 -24.28 -8.06
N VAL A 543 -5.78 -25.40 -7.70
CA VAL A 543 -5.58 -26.55 -8.62
C VAL A 543 -6.91 -27.27 -8.93
N LEU A 544 -7.83 -27.35 -7.96
CA LEU A 544 -9.13 -27.98 -8.14
C LEU A 544 -10.11 -27.10 -8.94
N GLY A 545 -9.90 -25.78 -8.92
CA GLY A 545 -10.71 -24.80 -9.64
C GLY A 545 -11.64 -23.99 -8.72
N LYS A 546 -12.66 -23.35 -9.30
CA LYS A 546 -13.55 -22.42 -8.57
C LYS A 546 -14.45 -23.10 -7.53
N THR A 547 -14.84 -24.35 -7.77
CA THR A 547 -15.75 -25.10 -6.90
C THR A 547 -15.16 -26.47 -6.61
N PHE A 548 -15.00 -26.79 -5.34
CA PHE A 548 -14.46 -28.08 -4.89
C PHE A 548 -15.11 -28.52 -3.60
N THR A 549 -15.00 -29.81 -3.30
CA THR A 549 -15.53 -30.40 -2.08
C THR A 549 -14.45 -30.43 -0.99
N LYS A 550 -14.86 -30.38 0.29
CA LYS A 550 -13.93 -30.53 1.41
C LYS A 550 -13.08 -31.82 1.33
N PRO A 551 -13.64 -33.00 0.98
CA PRO A 551 -12.83 -34.20 0.77
C PRO A 551 -11.80 -34.08 -0.37
N GLY A 552 -12.16 -33.40 -1.47
CA GLY A 552 -11.23 -33.15 -2.57
C GLY A 552 -10.06 -32.26 -2.15
N LEU A 553 -10.34 -31.19 -1.40
CA LEU A 553 -9.29 -30.32 -0.86
C LEU A 553 -8.41 -31.05 0.15
N ALA A 554 -8.98 -31.88 1.02
CA ALA A 554 -8.23 -32.68 1.98
C ALA A 554 -7.27 -33.66 1.28
N ALA A 555 -7.72 -34.29 0.19
CA ALA A 555 -6.89 -35.20 -0.59
C ALA A 555 -5.68 -34.54 -1.26
N VAL A 556 -5.83 -33.28 -1.72
CA VAL A 556 -4.75 -32.54 -2.40
C VAL A 556 -3.83 -31.82 -1.41
N SER A 557 -4.36 -31.33 -0.30
CA SER A 557 -3.59 -30.59 0.72
C SER A 557 -2.91 -31.50 1.75
N GLY A 558 -3.40 -32.73 1.93
CA GLY A 558 -2.96 -33.62 3.00
C GLY A 558 -3.43 -33.21 4.40
N VAL A 559 -4.33 -32.23 4.50
CA VAL A 559 -4.92 -31.73 5.76
C VAL A 559 -6.31 -32.36 5.92
N SER A 560 -6.59 -32.95 7.09
CA SER A 560 -7.84 -33.67 7.39
C SER A 560 -8.99 -32.77 7.83
#